data_AF-A0A0L6TBA9-F1
#
_entry.id   AF-A0A0L6TBA9-F1
#
_cell.length_a   1.000
_cell.length_b   1.000
_cell.length_c   1.000
_cell.angle_alpha   90.00
_cell.angle_beta   90.00
_cell.angle_gamma   90.00
#
_symmetry.space_group_name_H-M   'P 1'
#
loop_
_entity.id
_entity.type
_entity.pdbx_description
1 polymer ?
#
loop_
_entity_poly.entity_id
_entity_poly.type
_entity_poly.pdbx_seq_one_letter_code
_entity_poly.pdbx_strand_id
1 'polypeptide(L)'
;MAQFDVFENPSPRAREGFPYLVDMQSTQLRQLPTRLMMPLQRLSRAPVGLPRRLGMAVTIEGERLYLAPHQCAAVPLKLLGKPLLSLSTDQHVLRDALDAVVSGV
;
A
#
# COMPACT_ATOMS: atom_id res chain seq x y z
N MET A 1 -5.78 -5.30 13.46
CA MET A 1 -5.40 -4.97 12.08
C MET A 1 -6.15 -5.87 11.12
N ALA A 2 -6.83 -5.26 10.17
CA ALA A 2 -7.54 -5.90 9.09
C ALA A 2 -6.79 -5.68 7.77
N GLN A 3 -7.09 -6.53 6.78
CA GLN A 3 -6.62 -6.31 5.42
C GLN A 3 -7.16 -4.96 4.93
N PHE A 4 -6.31 -4.21 4.26
CA PHE A 4 -6.50 -2.85 3.75
C PHE A 4 -6.46 -1.74 4.79
N ASP A 5 -6.05 -2.02 6.03
CA ASP A 5 -5.70 -0.97 6.99
C ASP A 5 -4.45 -0.22 6.51
N VAL A 6 -4.48 1.11 6.64
CA VAL A 6 -3.37 2.01 6.29
C VAL A 6 -2.60 2.40 7.54
N PHE A 7 -1.28 2.41 7.42
CA PHE A 7 -0.33 2.78 8.46
C PHE A 7 0.60 3.86 7.95
N GLU A 8 1.07 4.71 8.85
CA GLU A 8 2.23 5.54 8.56
C GLU A 8 3.46 4.64 8.32
N ASN A 9 4.31 5.02 7.37
CA ASN A 9 5.52 4.25 7.10
C ASN A 9 6.47 4.36 8.30
N PRO A 10 6.87 3.21 8.91
CA PRO A 10 7.68 3.21 10.12
C PRO A 10 9.12 3.68 9.88
N SER A 11 9.56 3.84 8.62
CA SER A 11 10.87 4.39 8.27
C SER A 11 10.78 5.90 8.05
N PRO A 12 11.32 6.74 8.96
CA PRO A 12 11.29 8.19 8.79
C PRO A 12 11.94 8.67 7.50
N ARG A 13 13.00 7.98 7.05
CA ARG A 13 13.72 8.31 5.82
C ARG A 13 12.90 7.98 4.57
N ALA A 14 12.04 6.97 4.63
CA ALA A 14 11.18 6.61 3.49
C ALA A 14 9.92 7.46 3.42
N ARG A 15 9.45 8.06 4.54
CA ARG A 15 8.20 8.83 4.60
C ARG A 15 8.11 10.01 3.65
N GLU A 16 9.24 10.57 3.21
CA GLU A 16 9.26 11.64 2.21
C GLU A 16 8.63 11.16 0.88
N GLY A 17 9.09 10.02 0.36
CA GLY A 17 8.59 9.43 -0.89
C GLY A 17 7.43 8.45 -0.71
N PHE A 18 7.37 7.76 0.43
CA PHE A 18 6.40 6.70 0.73
C PHE A 18 5.80 6.92 2.13
N PRO A 19 4.93 7.91 2.32
CA PRO A 19 4.41 8.28 3.63
C PRO A 19 3.60 7.19 4.33
N TYR A 20 2.92 6.34 3.57
CA TYR A 20 1.99 5.35 4.12
C TYR A 20 2.20 3.97 3.50
N LEU A 21 1.77 2.95 4.24
CA LEU A 21 1.75 1.55 3.85
C LEU A 21 0.34 1.00 4.04
N VAL A 22 -0.15 0.16 3.12
CA VAL A 22 -1.43 -0.54 3.25
C VAL A 22 -1.22 -2.04 3.44
N ASP A 23 -1.93 -2.63 4.41
CA ASP A 23 -1.87 -4.08 4.65
C ASP A 23 -2.58 -4.84 3.52
N MET A 24 -1.82 -5.55 2.70
CA MET A 24 -2.36 -6.39 1.63
C MET A 24 -2.61 -7.83 2.08
N GLN A 25 -2.19 -8.20 3.30
CA GLN A 25 -2.23 -9.57 3.79
C GLN A 25 -3.65 -10.01 4.14
N SER A 26 -4.02 -11.19 3.65
CA SER A 26 -5.26 -11.86 3.98
C SER A 26 -5.46 -11.99 5.50
N THR A 27 -6.71 -11.79 5.94
CA THR A 27 -7.08 -11.89 7.35
C THR A 27 -6.91 -13.29 7.94
N GLN A 28 -6.88 -14.32 7.10
CA GLN A 28 -6.61 -15.71 7.49
C GLN A 28 -5.17 -15.87 8.00
N LEU A 29 -4.25 -15.01 7.57
CA LEU A 29 -2.84 -15.01 7.97
C LEU A 29 -2.55 -14.03 9.12
N ARG A 30 -3.57 -13.66 9.92
CA ARG A 30 -3.43 -12.66 10.99
C ARG A 30 -2.48 -13.06 12.13
N GLN A 31 -2.17 -14.34 12.28
CA GLN A 31 -1.28 -14.82 13.35
C GLN A 31 0.21 -14.68 13.02
N LEU A 32 0.57 -14.35 11.77
CA LEU A 32 1.96 -14.20 11.36
C LEU A 32 2.60 -12.92 11.95
N PRO A 33 3.90 -12.94 12.29
CA PRO A 33 4.60 -11.80 12.90
C PRO A 33 4.89 -10.65 11.91
N THR A 34 4.66 -10.87 10.62
CA THR A 34 4.89 -9.92 9.53
C THR A 34 3.63 -9.72 8.69
N ARG A 35 3.66 -8.65 7.90
CA ARG A 35 2.56 -8.25 7.01
C ARG A 35 3.09 -7.91 5.65
N LEU A 36 2.43 -8.43 4.61
CA LEU A 36 2.65 -7.96 3.24
C LEU A 36 2.10 -6.53 3.12
N MET A 37 2.98 -5.55 3.13
CA MET A 37 2.61 -4.14 3.04
C MET A 37 2.91 -3.60 1.65
N MET A 38 1.93 -2.91 1.06
CA MET A 38 2.14 -2.15 -0.17
C MET A 38 2.42 -0.68 0.18
N PRO A 39 3.53 -0.09 -0.29
CA PRO A 39 3.80 1.33 -0.08
C PRO A 39 2.95 2.21 -0.99
N LEU A 40 2.61 3.39 -0.46
CA LEU A 40 1.87 4.44 -1.15
C LEU A 40 2.84 5.60 -1.41
N GLN A 41 3.07 5.88 -2.69
CA GLN A 41 4.12 6.77 -3.17
C GLN A 41 3.58 8.18 -3.43
N ARG A 42 4.32 9.19 -2.98
CA ARG A 42 4.20 10.56 -3.48
C ARG A 42 4.84 10.68 -4.84
N LEU A 43 4.07 11.15 -5.81
CA LEU A 43 4.59 11.54 -7.12
C LEU A 43 4.12 12.96 -7.40
N SER A 44 5.02 13.80 -7.93
CA SER A 44 4.69 15.17 -8.33
C SER A 44 3.72 15.22 -9.52
N ARG A 45 3.63 14.14 -10.29
CA ARG A 45 2.73 13.95 -11.44
C ARG A 45 2.33 12.49 -11.54
N ALA A 46 1.22 12.22 -12.22
CA ALA A 46 0.84 10.85 -12.56
C ALA A 46 1.98 10.16 -13.33
N PRO A 47 2.31 8.90 -13.00
CA PRO A 47 3.38 8.20 -13.69
C PRO A 47 2.98 7.97 -15.15
N VAL A 48 3.80 8.51 -16.05
CA VAL A 48 3.58 8.42 -17.50
C VAL A 48 4.25 7.16 -18.02
N GLY A 49 3.56 6.40 -18.88
CA GLY A 49 4.09 5.19 -19.49
C GLY A 49 3.99 3.91 -18.65
N LEU A 50 3.42 3.99 -17.43
CA LEU A 50 3.05 2.80 -16.68
C LEU A 50 1.73 2.20 -17.20
N PRO A 51 1.58 0.87 -17.19
CA PRO A 51 0.28 0.23 -17.34
C PRO A 51 -0.77 0.87 -16.42
N ARG A 52 -2.01 1.04 -16.90
CA ARG A 52 -3.08 1.75 -16.17
C ARG A 52 -3.24 1.27 -14.73
N ARG A 53 -3.11 -0.04 -14.49
CA ARG A 53 -3.21 -0.67 -13.16
C ARG A 53 -2.07 -0.29 -12.21
N LEU A 54 -0.87 0.00 -12.73
CA LEU A 54 0.27 0.51 -11.96
C LEU A 54 0.24 2.04 -11.78
N GLY A 55 -0.59 2.74 -12.57
CA GLY A 55 -0.81 4.18 -12.45
C GLY A 55 -1.98 4.58 -11.53
N MET A 56 -2.55 3.62 -10.79
CA MET A 56 -3.69 3.87 -9.92
C MET A 56 -3.28 4.62 -8.64
N ALA A 57 -4.22 5.39 -8.11
CA ALA A 57 -4.01 6.22 -6.95
C ALA A 57 -5.18 6.12 -5.98
N VAL A 58 -4.88 6.34 -4.70
CA VAL A 58 -5.84 6.47 -3.60
C VAL A 58 -5.68 7.85 -2.97
N THR A 59 -6.68 8.28 -2.20
CA THR A 59 -6.61 9.54 -1.46
C THR A 59 -6.57 9.24 0.04
N ILE A 60 -5.56 9.76 0.73
CA ILE A 60 -5.42 9.66 2.18
C ILE A 60 -5.29 11.08 2.72
N GLU A 61 -6.16 11.47 3.65
CA GLU A 61 -6.11 12.80 4.29
C GLU A 61 -6.09 13.98 3.28
N GLY A 62 -6.73 13.80 2.11
CA GLY A 62 -6.75 14.79 1.03
C GLY A 62 -5.52 14.76 0.10
N GLU A 63 -4.51 13.94 0.40
CA GLU A 63 -3.33 13.73 -0.43
C GLU A 63 -3.56 12.57 -1.42
N ARG A 64 -3.31 12.82 -2.72
CA ARG A 64 -3.33 11.79 -3.75
C ARG A 64 -2.01 11.04 -3.79
N LEU A 65 -2.07 9.73 -3.58
CA LEU A 65 -0.90 8.84 -3.51
C LEU A 65 -1.03 7.70 -4.49
N TYR A 66 0.08 7.32 -5.09
CA TYR A 66 0.12 6.26 -6.09
C TYR A 66 0.49 4.92 -5.47
N LEU A 67 -0.12 3.85 -5.94
CA LEU A 67 0.18 2.51 -5.47
C LEU A 67 1.55 2.10 -6.01
N ALA A 68 2.44 1.59 -5.14
CA ALA A 68 3.73 1.04 -5.55
C ALA A 68 3.78 -0.49 -5.29
N PRO A 69 2.95 -1.29 -6.00
CA PRO A 69 2.81 -2.73 -5.76
C PRO A 69 4.11 -3.51 -5.98
N HIS A 70 5.00 -3.03 -6.85
CA HIS A 70 6.31 -3.63 -7.12
C HIS A 70 7.30 -3.47 -5.96
N GLN A 71 6.98 -2.64 -4.97
CA GLN A 71 7.77 -2.43 -3.76
C GLN A 71 7.09 -3.03 -2.52
N CYS A 72 6.10 -3.92 -2.70
CA CYS A 72 5.53 -4.66 -1.60
C CYS A 72 6.61 -5.41 -0.82
N ALA A 73 6.53 -5.37 0.51
CA ALA A 73 7.50 -6.02 1.37
C ALA A 73 6.84 -6.59 2.63
N ALA A 74 7.50 -7.59 3.24
CA ALA A 74 7.13 -8.07 4.56
C ALA A 74 7.60 -7.08 5.63
N VAL A 75 6.67 -6.47 6.37
CA VAL A 75 6.97 -5.55 7.48
C VAL A 75 6.64 -6.23 8.82
N PRO A 76 7.57 -6.23 9.80
CA PRO A 76 7.29 -6.74 11.14
C PRO A 76 6.17 -5.96 11.84
N LEU A 77 5.21 -6.68 12.45
CA LEU A 77 4.09 -6.10 13.19
C LEU A 77 4.53 -5.09 14.25
N LYS A 78 5.63 -5.36 14.95
CA LYS A 78 6.18 -4.49 16.01
C LYS A 78 6.60 -3.10 15.53
N LEU A 79 6.81 -2.91 14.22
CA LEU A 79 7.13 -1.60 13.65
C LEU A 79 5.88 -0.83 13.24
N LEU A 80 4.76 -1.50 13.03
CA LEU A 80 3.50 -0.88 12.62
C LEU A 80 2.83 -0.26 13.84
N GLY A 81 2.45 1.03 13.71
CA GLY A 81 1.72 1.76 14.73
C GLY A 81 0.22 1.41 14.74
N LYS A 82 -0.61 2.37 15.16
CA LYS A 82 -2.07 2.24 15.05
C LYS A 82 -2.50 2.45 13.59
N PRO A 83 -3.55 1.73 13.12
CA PRO A 83 -4.11 2.00 11.81
C PRO A 83 -4.70 3.41 11.78
N LEU A 84 -4.49 4.13 10.68
CA LEU A 84 -5.01 5.48 10.44
C LEU A 84 -6.44 5.42 9.89
N LEU A 85 -6.64 4.60 8.85
CA LEU A 85 -7.92 4.39 8.17
C LEU A 85 -7.92 3.03 7.46
N SER A 86 -9.04 2.67 6.84
CA SER A 86 -9.17 1.48 6.00
C SER A 86 -9.47 1.88 4.56
N LEU A 87 -8.77 1.27 3.60
CA LEU A 87 -9.04 1.37 2.15
C LEU A 87 -9.85 0.18 1.64
N SER A 88 -10.65 -0.45 2.50
CA SER A 88 -11.47 -1.61 2.11
C SER A 88 -12.50 -1.30 1.01
N THR A 89 -12.96 -0.06 0.90
CA THR A 89 -13.79 0.42 -0.23
C THR A 89 -13.04 0.39 -1.56
N ASP A 90 -11.74 0.66 -1.53
CA ASP A 90 -10.83 0.68 -2.68
C ASP A 90 -10.11 -0.65 -2.90
N GLN A 91 -10.57 -1.74 -2.27
CA GLN A 91 -9.91 -3.06 -2.31
C GLN A 91 -9.66 -3.57 -3.75
N HIS A 92 -10.54 -3.24 -4.68
CA HIS A 92 -10.42 -3.64 -6.08
C HIS A 92 -9.21 -2.96 -6.73
N VAL A 93 -9.01 -1.67 -6.47
CA VAL A 93 -7.83 -0.90 -6.92
C VAL A 93 -6.55 -1.51 -6.36
N LEU A 94 -6.53 -1.83 -5.06
CA LEU A 94 -5.36 -2.39 -4.39
C LEU A 94 -4.98 -3.78 -4.92
N ARG A 95 -6.00 -4.64 -5.16
CA ARG A 95 -5.80 -5.99 -5.70
C ARG A 95 -5.34 -5.95 -7.15
N ASP A 96 -5.99 -5.15 -7.99
CA ASP A 96 -5.63 -5.00 -9.41
C ASP A 96 -4.20 -4.49 -9.59
N ALA A 97 -3.74 -3.58 -8.71
CA ALA A 97 -2.37 -3.10 -8.75
C ALA A 97 -1.35 -4.19 -8.39
N LEU A 98 -1.65 -5.01 -7.37
CA LEU A 98 -0.80 -6.14 -6.99
C LEU A 98 -0.79 -7.22 -8.08
N ASP A 99 -1.95 -7.53 -8.64
CA ASP A 99 -2.13 -8.53 -9.70
C ASP A 99 -1.33 -8.14 -10.96
N ALA A 100 -1.32 -6.86 -11.33
CA ALA A 100 -0.49 -6.36 -12.44
C ALA A 100 1.01 -6.64 -12.28
N VAL A 101 1.52 -6.77 -11.05
CA VAL A 101 2.93 -7.13 -10.78
C VAL A 101 3.13 -8.65 -10.74
N VAL A 102 2.17 -9.39 -10.18
CA VAL A 102 2.32 -10.82 -9.92
C VAL A 102 1.93 -11.67 -11.13
N SER A 103 0.85 -11.32 -11.82
CA SER A 103 0.28 -12.07 -12.94
C SER A 103 0.38 -11.33 -14.29
N GLY A 104 0.51 -10.01 -14.28
CA GLY A 104 0.71 -9.20 -15.49
C GLY A 104 -0.54 -8.88 -16.31
N VAL A 105 -1.74 -9.04 -15.73
CA VAL A 105 -3.06 -8.85 -16.38
C VAL A 105 -3.66 -7.45 -16.23
#